data_AF-A0A6B3H5F2-F1
#
_entry.id   AF-A0A6B3H5F2-F1
#
_cell.length_a   1.000
_cell.length_b   1.000
_cell.length_c   1.000
_cell.angle_alpha   90.00
_cell.angle_beta   90.00
_cell.angle_gamma   90.00
#
_symmetry.space_group_name_H-M   'P 1'
#
loop_
_entity.id
_entity.type
_entity.pdbx_description
1 polymer ?
#
loop_
_entity_poly.entity_id
_entity_poly.type
_entity_poly.pdbx_seq_one_letter_code
_entity_poly.pdbx_strand_id
1 'polypeptide(L)'
;MRRLPRPPSLDRGRAVRALLAFALAFGSVTAVAGVEYGAFAAMGCYLDAYGNRDPYPRRATLTALLTGGFVLSFFAASLAAGHTWAMVAVLSLVAVAATLFVDTLDLSGPGGYFVVLVAALGAFLPPADPAEAAVRSGLVGLGAACAWLFGTIGTLTSPHRPEQRAASTALKDVAAFARAAAGAGPGPPDG
;
A
#
# COMPACT_ATOMS: atom_id res chain seq x y z
N MET A 1 18.83 13.46 23.91
CA MET A 1 17.44 13.63 23.41
C MET A 1 17.37 13.14 21.95
N ARG A 2 16.80 11.95 21.69
CA ARG A 2 16.57 11.46 20.32
C ARG A 2 15.49 12.34 19.67
N ARG A 3 15.82 13.07 18.60
CA ARG A 3 14.81 13.81 17.82
C ARG A 3 13.86 12.79 17.20
N LEU A 4 12.57 12.88 17.56
CA LEU A 4 11.54 12.09 16.90
C LEU A 4 11.51 12.46 15.40
N PRO A 5 11.42 11.49 14.49
CA PRO A 5 11.25 11.75 13.07
C PRO A 5 10.03 12.65 12.85
N ARG A 6 10.15 13.68 11.98
CA ARG A 6 9.00 14.51 11.61
C ARG A 6 7.91 13.61 10.99
N PRO A 7 6.63 13.79 11.35
CA PRO A 7 5.56 13.03 10.73
C PRO A 7 5.56 13.30 9.23
N PRO A 8 5.36 12.27 8.39
CA PRO A 8 5.28 12.45 6.95
C PRO A 8 4.16 13.43 6.61
N SER A 9 4.46 14.46 5.80
CA SER A 9 3.46 15.44 5.39
C SER A 9 2.39 14.76 4.54
N LEU A 10 1.13 14.83 4.98
CA LEU A 10 -0.01 14.34 4.21
C LEU A 10 -0.15 15.13 2.91
N ASP A 11 -0.01 14.44 1.78
CA ASP A 11 -0.26 15.04 0.47
C ASP A 11 -1.78 15.12 0.25
N ARG A 12 -2.35 16.31 0.41
CA ARG A 12 -3.80 16.55 0.27
C ARG A 12 -4.33 16.08 -1.09
N GLY A 13 -3.55 16.23 -2.16
CA GLY A 13 -3.98 15.80 -3.50
C GLY A 13 -4.05 14.28 -3.63
N ARG A 14 -3.14 13.57 -2.96
CA ARG A 14 -3.21 12.11 -2.88
C ARG A 14 -4.38 11.65 -2.03
N ALA A 15 -4.60 12.28 -0.87
CA ALA A 15 -5.72 11.94 0.01
C ALA A 15 -7.06 12.07 -0.71
N VAL A 16 -7.25 13.15 -1.49
CA VAL A 16 -8.46 13.33 -2.31
C VAL A 16 -8.59 12.25 -3.37
N ARG A 17 -7.52 11.89 -4.08
CA ARG A 17 -7.55 10.82 -5.09
C ARG A 17 -7.83 9.45 -4.49
N ALA A 18 -7.23 9.14 -3.35
CA ALA A 18 -7.48 7.91 -2.61
C ALA A 18 -8.94 7.83 -2.16
N LEU A 19 -9.49 8.95 -1.67
CA LEU A 19 -10.90 9.05 -1.29
C LEU A 19 -11.83 8.89 -2.50
N LEU A 20 -11.51 9.50 -3.64
CA LEU A 20 -12.29 9.33 -4.88
C LEU A 20 -12.23 7.89 -5.40
N ALA A 21 -11.05 7.27 -5.38
CA ALA A 21 -10.88 5.87 -5.78
C ALA A 21 -11.69 4.93 -4.89
N PHE A 22 -11.60 5.13 -3.58
CA PHE A 22 -12.35 4.35 -2.60
C PHE A 22 -13.86 4.57 -2.75
N ALA A 23 -14.31 5.82 -2.82
CA ALA A 23 -15.72 6.15 -2.98
C ALA A 23 -16.28 5.60 -4.31
N LEU A 24 -15.51 5.63 -5.38
CA LEU A 24 -15.91 5.10 -6.67
C LEU A 24 -15.98 3.58 -6.65
N ALA A 25 -14.95 2.89 -6.14
CA ALA A 25 -14.93 1.43 -6.08
C ALA A 25 -15.99 0.90 -5.11
N PHE A 26 -15.99 1.37 -3.86
CA PHE A 26 -16.95 0.97 -2.84
C PHE A 26 -18.38 1.37 -3.21
N GLY A 27 -18.58 2.62 -3.66
CA GLY A 27 -19.89 3.15 -3.98
C GLY A 27 -20.52 2.49 -5.20
N SER A 28 -19.76 2.27 -6.29
CA SER A 28 -20.28 1.62 -7.49
C SER A 28 -20.68 0.16 -7.23
N VAL A 29 -19.84 -0.60 -6.53
CA VAL A 29 -20.14 -2.00 -6.21
C VAL A 29 -21.27 -2.10 -5.20
N THR A 30 -21.28 -1.25 -4.18
CA THR A 30 -22.38 -1.21 -3.19
C THR A 30 -23.72 -0.89 -3.85
N ALA A 31 -23.75 0.02 -4.82
CA ALA A 31 -24.97 0.40 -5.52
C ALA A 31 -25.54 -0.74 -6.40
N VAL A 32 -24.69 -1.58 -6.98
CA VAL A 32 -25.10 -2.64 -7.91
C VAL A 32 -25.35 -3.98 -7.20
N ALA A 33 -24.44 -4.38 -6.31
CA ALA A 33 -24.41 -5.71 -5.71
C ALA A 33 -24.74 -5.71 -4.20
N GLY A 34 -24.74 -4.55 -3.55
CA GLY A 34 -24.97 -4.42 -2.11
C GLY A 34 -23.69 -4.24 -1.29
N VAL A 35 -23.87 -3.88 -0.01
CA VAL A 35 -22.77 -3.48 0.90
C VAL A 35 -21.77 -4.61 1.14
N GLU A 36 -22.21 -5.86 1.22
CA GLU A 36 -21.33 -7.01 1.45
C GLU A 36 -20.28 -7.15 0.32
N TYR A 37 -20.72 -7.01 -0.93
CA TYR A 37 -19.83 -7.04 -2.08
C TYR A 37 -18.99 -5.77 -2.21
N GLY A 38 -19.55 -4.63 -1.80
CA GLY A 38 -18.82 -3.36 -1.70
C GLY A 38 -17.60 -3.48 -0.78
N ALA A 39 -17.73 -4.19 0.34
CA ALA A 39 -16.62 -4.40 1.27
C ALA A 39 -15.42 -5.11 0.61
N PHE A 40 -15.65 -6.08 -0.29
CA PHE A 40 -14.56 -6.71 -1.05
C PHE A 40 -13.84 -5.74 -1.97
N ALA A 41 -14.58 -4.86 -2.66
CA ALA A 41 -13.99 -3.81 -3.46
C ALA A 41 -13.17 -2.82 -2.60
N ALA A 42 -13.67 -2.47 -1.41
CA ALA A 42 -12.94 -1.63 -0.46
C ALA A 42 -11.62 -2.26 0.01
N MET A 43 -11.57 -3.58 0.22
CA MET A 43 -10.31 -4.28 0.57
C MET A 43 -9.24 -4.13 -0.53
N GLY A 44 -9.66 -4.14 -1.80
CA GLY A 44 -8.76 -3.89 -2.93
C GLY A 44 -8.08 -2.52 -2.85
N CYS A 45 -8.75 -1.51 -2.27
CA CYS A 45 -8.20 -0.17 -2.15
C CYS A 45 -7.03 -0.03 -1.15
N TYR A 46 -6.77 -1.04 -0.30
CA TYR A 46 -5.57 -1.05 0.55
C TYR A 46 -4.26 -0.99 -0.24
N LEU A 47 -4.31 -1.31 -1.54
CA LEU A 47 -3.18 -1.15 -2.46
C LEU A 47 -2.61 0.28 -2.48
N ASP A 48 -3.42 1.34 -2.28
CA ASP A 48 -2.91 2.72 -2.31
C ASP A 48 -1.93 3.03 -1.17
N ALA A 49 -1.83 2.18 -0.13
CA ALA A 49 -0.81 2.33 0.90
C ALA A 49 0.62 2.03 0.40
N TYR A 50 0.75 1.33 -0.74
CA TYR A 50 2.03 0.93 -1.31
C TYR A 50 2.57 1.92 -2.33
N GLY A 51 3.88 1.90 -2.53
CA GLY A 51 4.55 2.68 -3.56
C GLY A 51 4.67 4.17 -3.22
N ASN A 52 4.61 4.54 -1.94
CA ASN A 52 4.58 5.97 -1.54
C ASN A 52 5.90 6.69 -1.78
N ARG A 53 7.01 5.94 -1.85
CA ARG A 53 8.36 6.50 -1.95
C ARG A 53 9.14 5.95 -3.15
N ASP A 54 8.53 5.07 -3.95
CA ASP A 54 9.21 4.41 -5.07
C ASP A 54 9.23 5.27 -6.35
N PRO A 55 10.29 5.18 -7.18
CA PRO A 55 10.37 5.88 -8.46
C PRO A 55 9.23 5.51 -9.43
N TYR A 56 8.75 6.49 -10.20
CA TYR A 56 7.55 6.43 -11.04
C TYR A 56 7.37 5.17 -11.91
N PRO A 57 8.34 4.75 -12.76
CA PRO A 57 8.15 3.60 -13.65
C PRO A 57 8.12 2.28 -12.87
N ARG A 58 8.87 2.21 -11.76
CA ARG A 58 8.93 1.02 -10.90
C ARG A 58 7.66 0.89 -10.07
N ARG A 59 7.11 2.01 -9.57
CA ARG A 59 5.89 2.04 -8.75
C ARG A 59 4.68 1.46 -9.47
N ALA A 60 4.43 1.87 -10.73
CA ALA A 60 3.24 1.43 -11.46
C ALA A 60 3.28 -0.09 -11.73
N THR A 61 4.43 -0.62 -12.13
CA THR A 61 4.60 -2.06 -12.39
C THR A 61 4.54 -2.88 -11.11
N LEU A 62 5.20 -2.43 -10.02
CA LEU A 62 5.17 -3.16 -8.75
C LEU A 62 3.79 -3.18 -8.12
N THR A 63 3.06 -2.07 -8.16
CA THR A 63 1.68 -2.02 -7.64
C THR A 63 0.71 -2.82 -8.50
N ALA A 64 0.91 -2.89 -9.83
CA ALA A 64 0.14 -3.78 -10.70
C ALA A 64 0.40 -5.27 -10.38
N LEU A 65 1.66 -5.64 -10.13
CA LEU A 65 2.02 -7.00 -9.73
C LEU A 65 1.43 -7.35 -8.35
N LEU A 66 1.43 -6.40 -7.42
CA LEU A 66 0.84 -6.55 -6.10
C LEU A 66 -0.68 -6.71 -6.16
N THR A 67 -1.37 -6.07 -7.11
CA THR A 67 -2.79 -6.33 -7.39
C THR A 67 -3.04 -7.81 -7.68
N GLY A 68 -2.20 -8.43 -8.52
CA GLY A 68 -2.26 -9.87 -8.80
C GLY A 68 -2.06 -10.71 -7.54
N GLY A 69 -1.08 -10.33 -6.71
CA GLY A 69 -0.82 -10.96 -5.42
C GLY A 69 -2.00 -10.88 -4.44
N PHE A 70 -2.67 -9.73 -4.35
CA PHE A 70 -3.87 -9.54 -3.54
C PHE A 70 -5.01 -10.45 -3.98
N VAL A 71 -5.31 -10.45 -5.29
CA VAL A 71 -6.41 -11.25 -5.86
C VAL A 71 -6.13 -12.74 -5.68
N LEU A 72 -4.92 -13.19 -5.98
CA LEU A 72 -4.54 -14.60 -5.86
C LEU A 72 -4.55 -15.07 -4.41
N SER A 73 -4.02 -14.26 -3.50
CA SER A 73 -3.99 -14.58 -2.07
C SER A 73 -5.40 -14.64 -1.49
N PHE A 74 -6.27 -13.69 -1.86
CA PHE A 74 -7.67 -13.70 -1.45
C PHE A 74 -8.43 -14.89 -2.00
N PHE A 75 -8.23 -15.22 -3.29
CA PHE A 75 -8.85 -16.37 -3.93
C PHE A 75 -8.44 -17.68 -3.25
N ALA A 76 -7.13 -17.92 -3.08
CA ALA A 76 -6.62 -19.11 -2.41
C ALA A 76 -7.14 -19.23 -0.96
N ALA A 77 -7.18 -18.12 -0.24
CA ALA A 77 -7.69 -18.09 1.13
C ALA A 77 -9.21 -18.35 1.19
N SER A 78 -9.98 -17.79 0.26
CA SER A 78 -11.42 -18.03 0.16
C SER A 78 -11.75 -19.48 -0.21
N LEU A 79 -10.88 -20.18 -0.95
CA LEU A 79 -11.04 -21.62 -1.22
C LEU A 79 -10.72 -22.47 0.02
N ALA A 80 -9.80 -22.02 0.87
CA ALA A 80 -9.46 -22.69 2.11
C ALA A 80 -10.50 -22.48 3.23
N ALA A 81 -11.45 -21.54 3.02
CA ALA A 81 -12.50 -21.24 3.99
C ALA A 81 -13.30 -22.51 4.36
N GLY A 82 -13.53 -22.70 5.66
CA GLY A 82 -14.21 -23.88 6.20
C GLY A 82 -13.30 -25.07 6.57
N HIS A 83 -12.02 -25.05 6.19
CA HIS A 83 -11.06 -26.10 6.57
C HIS A 83 -9.90 -25.51 7.36
N THR A 84 -9.89 -25.70 8.69
CA THR A 84 -8.90 -25.07 9.59
C THR A 84 -7.46 -25.32 9.17
N TRP A 85 -7.10 -26.56 8.82
CA TRP A 85 -5.74 -26.89 8.39
C TRP A 85 -5.38 -26.31 7.02
N ALA A 86 -6.34 -26.22 6.09
CA ALA A 86 -6.12 -25.58 4.80
C ALA A 86 -5.91 -24.06 4.98
N MET A 87 -6.68 -23.42 5.86
CA MET A 87 -6.51 -22.01 6.20
C MET A 87 -5.11 -21.74 6.77
N VAL A 88 -4.65 -22.56 7.71
CA VAL A 88 -3.30 -22.43 8.29
C VAL A 88 -2.23 -22.58 7.21
N ALA A 89 -2.36 -23.58 6.34
CA ALA A 89 -1.40 -23.80 5.25
C ALA A 89 -1.37 -22.62 4.28
N VAL A 90 -2.53 -22.15 3.81
CA VAL A 90 -2.63 -21.04 2.85
C VAL A 90 -2.15 -19.73 3.45
N LEU A 91 -2.57 -19.39 4.67
CA LEU A 91 -2.15 -18.14 5.32
C LEU A 91 -0.66 -18.14 5.62
N SER A 92 -0.09 -19.27 6.04
CA SER A 92 1.37 -19.39 6.24
C SER A 92 2.12 -19.21 4.93
N LEU A 93 1.65 -19.85 3.86
CA LEU A 93 2.25 -19.73 2.52
C LEU A 93 2.18 -18.29 2.00
N VAL A 94 1.02 -17.64 2.12
CA VAL A 94 0.81 -16.24 1.72
C VAL A 94 1.70 -15.32 2.56
N ALA A 95 1.84 -15.55 3.86
CA ALA A 95 2.70 -14.74 4.72
C ALA A 95 4.18 -14.84 4.33
N VAL A 96 4.67 -16.04 4.04
CA VAL A 96 6.04 -16.25 3.56
C VAL A 96 6.23 -15.61 2.18
N ALA A 97 5.30 -15.86 1.25
CA ALA A 97 5.37 -15.30 -0.10
C ALA A 97 5.33 -13.77 -0.09
N ALA A 98 4.42 -13.17 0.68
CA ALA A 98 4.29 -11.71 0.79
C ALA A 98 5.55 -11.09 1.43
N THR A 99 6.11 -11.73 2.45
CA THR A 99 7.36 -11.27 3.08
C THR A 99 8.51 -11.31 2.08
N LEU A 100 8.75 -12.45 1.43
CA LEU A 100 9.81 -12.60 0.45
C LEU A 100 9.62 -11.63 -0.72
N PHE A 101 8.40 -11.47 -1.22
CA PHE A 101 8.10 -10.59 -2.33
C PHE A 101 8.37 -9.11 -2.00
N VAL A 102 7.94 -8.65 -0.82
CA VAL A 102 8.16 -7.25 -0.42
C VAL A 102 9.62 -6.97 -0.09
N ASP A 103 10.31 -7.93 0.55
CA ASP A 103 11.73 -7.83 0.87
C ASP A 103 12.60 -7.84 -0.39
N THR A 104 12.34 -8.76 -1.32
CA THR A 104 13.08 -8.85 -2.60
C THR A 104 12.86 -7.63 -3.51
N LEU A 105 11.68 -7.01 -3.44
CA LEU A 105 11.34 -5.88 -4.29
C LEU A 105 11.60 -4.53 -3.63
N ASP A 106 12.14 -4.49 -2.41
CA ASP A 106 12.41 -3.26 -1.65
C ASP A 106 11.24 -2.26 -1.79
N LEU A 107 10.02 -2.77 -1.60
CA LEU A 107 8.80 -2.04 -1.92
C LEU A 107 8.48 -1.09 -0.77
N SER A 108 8.36 0.20 -1.08
CA SER A 108 8.01 1.20 -0.07
C SER A 108 6.56 1.05 0.38
N GLY A 109 6.34 0.46 1.56
CA GLY A 109 5.01 0.22 2.10
C GLY A 109 5.01 -0.50 3.44
N PRO A 110 3.85 -0.93 3.94
CA PRO A 110 3.68 -1.62 5.22
C PRO A 110 4.09 -3.11 5.19
N GLY A 111 5.13 -3.47 4.42
CA GLY A 111 5.55 -4.86 4.30
C GLY A 111 4.50 -5.75 3.62
N GLY A 112 4.49 -7.06 3.92
CA GLY A 112 3.46 -7.99 3.46
C GLY A 112 2.10 -7.88 4.19
N TYR A 113 1.94 -6.92 5.11
CA TYR A 113 0.82 -6.89 6.05
C TYR A 113 -0.56 -6.87 5.37
N PHE A 114 -0.80 -5.97 4.41
CA PHE A 114 -2.12 -5.90 3.79
C PHE A 114 -2.44 -7.11 2.91
N VAL A 115 -1.42 -7.76 2.32
CA VAL A 115 -1.63 -9.00 1.56
C VAL A 115 -2.14 -10.10 2.50
N VAL A 116 -1.48 -10.26 3.64
CA VAL A 116 -1.87 -11.23 4.67
C VAL A 116 -3.21 -10.88 5.29
N LEU A 117 -3.48 -9.59 5.55
CA LEU A 117 -4.77 -9.12 6.07
C LEU A 117 -5.92 -9.48 5.13
N VAL A 118 -5.77 -9.18 3.83
CA VAL A 118 -6.79 -9.48 2.82
C VAL A 118 -6.99 -10.98 2.68
N ALA A 119 -5.91 -11.77 2.66
CA ALA A 119 -6.00 -13.23 2.67
C ALA A 119 -6.71 -13.76 3.93
N ALA A 120 -6.37 -13.25 5.11
CA ALA A 120 -7.02 -13.64 6.37
C ALA A 120 -8.52 -13.35 6.32
N LEU A 121 -8.91 -12.16 5.85
CA LEU A 121 -10.33 -11.81 5.67
C LEU A 121 -11.03 -12.85 4.77
N GLY A 122 -10.43 -13.21 3.62
CA GLY A 122 -10.96 -14.24 2.73
C GLY A 122 -11.07 -15.63 3.37
N ALA A 123 -10.11 -16.03 4.21
CA ALA A 123 -10.12 -17.32 4.89
C ALA A 123 -11.24 -17.45 5.93
N PHE A 124 -11.62 -16.33 6.58
CA PHE A 124 -12.66 -16.30 7.61
C PHE A 124 -14.08 -16.09 7.06
N LEU A 125 -14.27 -16.02 5.74
CA LEU A 125 -15.59 -15.97 5.14
C LEU A 125 -16.32 -17.32 5.24
N PRO A 126 -17.65 -17.33 5.08
CA PRO A 126 -18.39 -18.56 4.88
C PRO A 126 -17.81 -19.37 3.71
N PRO A 127 -17.76 -20.71 3.83
CA PRO A 127 -17.32 -21.59 2.75
C PRO A 127 -18.08 -21.25 1.48
N ALA A 128 -17.36 -21.04 0.40
CA ALA A 128 -17.91 -20.58 -0.87
C ALA A 128 -17.46 -21.51 -1.98
N ASP A 129 -18.32 -21.72 -2.97
CA ASP A 129 -17.96 -22.47 -4.16
C ASP A 129 -16.84 -21.74 -4.93
N PRO A 130 -16.04 -22.45 -5.74
CA PRO A 130 -14.96 -21.84 -6.52
C PRO A 130 -15.43 -20.67 -7.40
N ALA A 131 -16.66 -20.74 -7.91
CA ALA A 131 -17.28 -19.67 -8.68
C ALA A 131 -17.55 -18.41 -7.83
N GLU A 132 -18.03 -18.59 -6.61
CA GLU A 132 -18.30 -17.49 -5.70
C GLU A 132 -16.99 -16.88 -5.15
N ALA A 133 -15.99 -17.71 -4.84
CA ALA A 133 -14.65 -17.25 -4.51
C ALA A 133 -14.03 -16.44 -5.66
N ALA A 134 -14.24 -16.86 -6.91
CA ALA A 134 -13.80 -16.12 -8.09
C ALA A 134 -14.49 -14.75 -8.18
N VAL A 135 -15.81 -14.68 -7.95
CA VAL A 135 -16.55 -13.41 -7.93
C VAL A 135 -16.03 -12.47 -6.83
N ARG A 136 -15.88 -12.97 -5.59
CA ARG A 136 -15.38 -12.17 -4.46
C ARG A 136 -13.96 -11.65 -4.73
N SER A 137 -13.07 -12.51 -5.23
CA SER A 137 -11.70 -12.10 -5.60
C SER A 137 -11.67 -11.11 -6.79
N GLY A 138 -12.58 -11.25 -7.74
CA GLY A 138 -12.75 -10.32 -8.85
C GLY A 138 -13.15 -8.92 -8.38
N LEU A 139 -14.00 -8.82 -7.36
CA LEU A 139 -14.38 -7.54 -6.75
C LEU A 139 -13.19 -6.88 -6.02
N VAL A 140 -12.39 -7.67 -5.29
CA VAL A 140 -11.11 -7.19 -4.71
C VAL A 140 -10.20 -6.68 -5.82
N GLY A 141 -10.10 -7.41 -6.93
CA GLY A 141 -9.34 -7.02 -8.11
C GLY A 141 -9.83 -5.71 -8.74
N LEU A 142 -11.13 -5.51 -8.86
CA LEU A 142 -11.72 -4.26 -9.36
C LEU A 142 -11.40 -3.07 -8.46
N GLY A 143 -11.50 -3.24 -7.14
CA GLY A 143 -11.14 -2.20 -6.18
C GLY A 143 -9.65 -1.85 -6.21
N ALA A 144 -8.79 -2.85 -6.32
CA ALA A 144 -7.35 -2.69 -6.46
C ALA A 144 -6.97 -2.04 -7.81
N ALA A 145 -7.62 -2.42 -8.90
CA ALA A 145 -7.43 -1.80 -10.22
C ALA A 145 -7.87 -0.33 -10.21
N CYS A 146 -8.99 0.00 -9.56
CA CYS A 146 -9.43 1.39 -9.38
C CYS A 146 -8.40 2.18 -8.57
N ALA A 147 -7.94 1.66 -7.43
CA ALA A 147 -6.90 2.31 -6.62
C ALA A 147 -5.59 2.50 -7.41
N TRP A 148 -5.21 1.51 -8.22
CA TRP A 148 -4.05 1.59 -9.10
C TRP A 148 -4.20 2.67 -10.18
N LEU A 149 -5.33 2.72 -10.88
CA LEU A 149 -5.64 3.76 -11.88
C LEU A 149 -5.62 5.16 -11.27
N PHE A 150 -6.33 5.36 -10.16
CA PHE A 150 -6.35 6.65 -9.48
C PHE A 150 -4.99 6.98 -8.87
N GLY A 151 -4.21 5.99 -8.45
CA GLY A 151 -2.85 6.13 -7.93
C GLY A 151 -1.82 6.47 -9.01
N THR A 152 -2.04 6.05 -10.25
CA THR A 152 -1.19 6.35 -11.42
C THR A 152 -1.56 7.69 -12.10
N ILE A 153 -2.84 8.08 -12.11
CA ILE A 153 -3.32 9.31 -12.78
C ILE A 153 -2.61 10.59 -12.30
N GLY A 154 -2.64 10.90 -11.02
CA GLY A 154 -1.96 12.11 -10.52
C GLY A 154 -0.47 11.88 -10.23
N THR A 155 0.12 10.80 -10.74
CA THR A 155 1.57 10.78 -10.97
C THR A 155 1.94 11.25 -12.38
N LEU A 156 1.01 11.24 -13.36
CA LEU A 156 1.18 12.01 -14.61
C LEU A 156 1.16 13.52 -14.35
N THR A 157 0.39 14.00 -13.36
CA THR A 157 0.24 15.45 -13.12
C THR A 157 1.38 16.08 -12.31
N SER A 158 2.26 15.29 -11.68
CA SER A 158 3.44 15.81 -10.96
C SER A 158 4.56 14.76 -10.85
N PRO A 159 5.26 14.44 -11.96
CA PRO A 159 6.23 13.35 -12.04
C PRO A 159 7.44 13.51 -11.09
N HIS A 160 7.90 14.75 -10.86
CA HIS A 160 9.15 15.05 -10.16
C HIS A 160 8.99 15.30 -8.65
N ARG A 161 7.80 15.14 -8.08
CA ARG A 161 7.59 15.37 -6.63
C ARG A 161 8.43 14.46 -5.70
N PRO A 162 8.70 13.19 -6.02
CA PRO A 162 9.56 12.34 -5.19
C PRO A 162 11.00 12.89 -5.17
N GLU A 163 11.51 13.28 -6.33
CA GLU A 163 12.86 13.83 -6.50
C GLU A 163 13.01 15.18 -5.81
N GLN A 164 12.02 16.07 -5.95
CA GLN A 164 11.99 17.36 -5.24
C GLN A 164 11.93 17.18 -3.71
N ARG A 165 11.24 16.15 -3.22
CA ARG A 165 11.20 15.82 -1.78
C ARG A 165 12.54 15.28 -1.28
N ALA A 166 13.21 14.43 -2.05
CA ALA A 166 14.55 13.95 -1.72
C ALA A 166 15.56 15.10 -1.69
N ALA A 167 15.58 15.94 -2.72
CA ALA A 167 16.45 17.12 -2.81
C ALA A 167 16.20 18.12 -1.68
N SER A 168 14.93 18.42 -1.38
CA SER A 168 14.59 19.34 -0.29
C SER A 168 14.91 18.78 1.10
N THR A 169 14.90 17.46 1.28
CA THR A 169 15.31 16.81 2.54
C THR A 169 16.83 16.88 2.71
N ALA A 170 17.59 16.53 1.67
CA ALA A 170 19.04 16.66 1.67
C ALA A 170 19.49 18.10 1.93
N LEU A 171 18.87 19.10 1.28
CA LEU A 171 19.13 20.51 1.53
C LEU A 171 18.82 20.95 2.96
N LYS A 172 17.74 20.43 3.57
CA LYS A 172 17.40 20.71 4.96
C LYS A 172 18.41 20.12 5.95
N ASP A 173 18.90 18.92 5.67
CA ASP A 173 19.90 18.26 6.51
C ASP A 173 21.26 18.96 6.40
N VAL A 174 21.67 19.37 5.20
CA VAL A 174 22.86 20.21 4.99
C VAL A 174 22.72 21.55 5.71
N ALA A 175 21.56 22.21 5.60
CA ALA A 175 21.31 23.48 6.30
C ALA A 175 21.25 23.33 7.83
N ALA A 176 20.88 22.16 8.35
CA ALA A 176 20.93 21.85 9.77
C ALA A 176 22.37 21.61 10.24
N PHE A 177 23.16 20.87 9.46
CA PHE A 177 24.58 20.65 9.72
C PHE A 177 25.38 21.97 9.69
N ALA A 178 25.18 22.81 8.67
CA ALA A 178 25.84 24.11 8.56
C ALA A 178 25.53 25.02 9.76
N ARG A 179 24.29 25.01 10.25
CA ARG A 179 23.90 25.75 11.46
C ARG A 179 24.55 25.19 12.73
N ALA A 180 24.68 23.87 12.85
CA ALA A 180 25.36 23.25 13.97
C ALA A 180 26.87 23.56 13.96
N ALA A 181 27.50 23.53 12.78
CA ALA A 181 28.91 23.88 12.60
C ALA A 181 29.18 25.37 12.87
N ALA A 182 28.30 26.28 12.41
CA ALA A 182 28.42 27.71 12.69
C ALA A 182 28.19 28.06 14.18
N GLY A 183 27.37 27.28 14.89
CA GLY A 183 27.19 27.41 16.35
C GLY A 183 28.35 26.85 17.17
N ALA A 184 29.28 26.11 16.55
CA ALA A 184 30.46 25.52 17.18
C ALA A 184 31.74 26.34 16.92
N GLY A 185 31.61 27.67 16.76
CA GLY A 185 32.74 28.57 16.53
C GLY A 185 33.85 28.47 17.61
N PRO A 186 35.08 28.92 17.31
CA PRO A 186 36.26 28.64 18.13
C PRO A 186 36.07 29.12 19.56
N GLY A 187 36.35 28.25 20.54
CA GLY A 187 36.39 28.63 21.94
C GLY A 187 37.34 29.83 22.15
N PRO A 188 37.03 30.71 23.13
CA PRO A 188 37.82 31.92 23.35
C PRO A 188 39.31 31.56 23.53
N PRO A 189 40.24 32.38 23.02
CA PRO A 189 41.66 32.12 23.17
C PRO A 189 41.99 32.08 24.67
N ASP A 190 42.51 30.95 25.13
CA ASP A 190 43.03 30.79 26.48
C ASP A 190 44.10 31.85 26.73
N GLY A 191 43.82 32.76 27.66
CA GLY A 191 44.67 33.88 28.04
C GLY A 191 45.82 33.47 28.95
#